data_AF-A0AA37WSZ4-F1
#
_entry.id   AF-A0AA37WSZ4-F1
#
_cell.length_a   1.000
_cell.length_b   1.000
_cell.length_c   1.000
_cell.angle_alpha   90.00
_cell.angle_beta   90.00
_cell.angle_gamma   90.00
#
_symmetry.space_group_name_H-M   'P 1'
#
loop_
_entity.id
_entity.type
_entity.pdbx_description
1 polymer ?
#
loop_
_entity_poly.entity_id
_entity_poly.type
_entity_poly.pdbx_seq_one_letter_code
_entity_poly.pdbx_strand_id
1 'polypeptide(L)'
;MRRSVAMVTMSVNLRQRCLAAVVAASVAASVPPASAAGCEGTSCAQDQGAGAPAVPPSASVDIRERRSGDLYRVCLAERGEASGWCSAYLMGVADTLAAFGDGGDKAGICAADYTIEALTETYMTWAHANAALLRTDMLAGASLALRQRWPCGR
;
A
#
# COMPACT_ATOMS: atom_id res chain seq x y z
N MET A 1 -17.59 26.13 50.06
CA MET A 1 -17.14 26.83 48.84
C MET A 1 -17.43 25.92 47.65
N ARG A 2 -18.52 26.20 46.93
CA ARG A 2 -19.00 25.42 45.77
C ARG A 2 -18.41 26.04 44.50
N ARG A 3 -17.75 25.26 43.65
CA ARG A 3 -17.35 25.69 42.31
C ARG A 3 -18.21 24.93 41.29
N SER A 4 -19.18 25.65 40.74
CA SER A 4 -19.98 25.22 39.59
C SER A 4 -19.12 25.31 38.33
N VAL A 5 -19.00 24.21 37.59
CA VAL A 5 -18.38 24.19 36.26
C VAL A 5 -19.53 24.29 35.25
N ALA A 6 -19.52 25.37 34.47
CA ALA A 6 -20.45 25.60 33.37
C ALA A 6 -20.12 24.64 32.21
N MET A 7 -21.08 23.79 31.86
CA MET A 7 -21.05 22.90 30.71
C MET A 7 -21.34 23.74 29.45
N VAL A 8 -20.33 23.98 28.62
CA VAL A 8 -20.49 24.63 27.32
C VAL A 8 -21.04 23.59 26.34
N THR A 9 -22.30 23.76 25.97
CA THR A 9 -22.98 22.99 24.92
C THR A 9 -22.47 23.44 23.55
N MET A 10 -21.80 22.57 22.81
CA MET A 10 -21.55 22.77 21.38
C MET A 10 -22.66 22.11 20.56
N SER A 11 -23.54 22.95 20.03
CA SER A 11 -24.56 22.62 19.05
C SER A 11 -23.91 22.36 17.69
N VAL A 12 -23.89 21.10 17.25
CA VAL A 12 -23.50 20.73 15.88
C VAL A 12 -24.78 20.47 15.10
N ASN A 13 -25.18 21.43 14.26
CA ASN A 13 -26.27 21.28 13.31
C ASN A 13 -25.82 21.84 11.96
N LEU A 14 -25.21 21.02 11.10
CA LEU A 14 -25.19 21.28 9.66
C LEU A 14 -24.66 20.09 8.85
N ARG A 15 -25.47 19.05 8.59
CA ARG A 15 -25.31 18.26 7.35
C ARG A 15 -26.67 17.82 6.82
N GLN A 16 -27.05 18.52 5.75
CA GLN A 16 -28.04 18.18 4.73
C GLN A 16 -28.22 16.68 4.54
N ARG A 17 -29.46 16.23 4.73
CA ARG A 17 -29.94 14.91 4.33
C ARG A 17 -30.20 14.94 2.82
N CYS A 18 -29.33 14.31 2.04
CA CYS A 18 -29.66 13.92 0.67
C CYS A 18 -30.63 12.72 0.74
N LEU A 19 -31.91 12.99 0.47
CA LEU A 19 -32.93 11.97 0.23
C LEU A 19 -32.57 11.23 -1.07
N ALA A 20 -32.12 9.99 -0.97
CA ALA A 20 -32.04 9.09 -2.11
C ALA A 20 -33.44 8.51 -2.37
N ALA A 21 -34.12 9.03 -3.39
CA ALA A 21 -35.34 8.44 -3.91
C ALA A 21 -34.98 7.13 -4.63
N VAL A 22 -35.55 6.02 -4.16
CA VAL A 22 -35.51 4.73 -4.85
C VAL A 22 -36.51 4.79 -6.00
N VAL A 23 -36.02 4.82 -7.23
CA VAL A 23 -36.84 4.57 -8.42
C VAL A 23 -36.44 3.22 -8.98
N ALA A 24 -37.30 2.23 -8.76
CA ALA A 24 -37.27 0.96 -9.47
C ALA A 24 -37.72 1.21 -10.92
N ALA A 25 -36.85 0.89 -11.88
CA ALA A 25 -37.21 0.87 -13.30
C ALA A 25 -36.70 -0.44 -13.91
N SER A 26 -37.65 -1.34 -14.16
CA SER A 26 -37.50 -2.55 -14.94
C SER A 26 -37.12 -2.16 -16.38
N VAL A 27 -35.99 -2.64 -16.89
CA VAL A 27 -35.63 -2.47 -18.30
C VAL A 27 -35.42 -3.82 -18.95
N ALA A 28 -36.30 -4.08 -19.92
CA ALA A 28 -36.31 -5.24 -20.79
C ALA A 28 -35.02 -5.29 -21.64
N ALA A 29 -34.52 -6.51 -21.81
CA ALA A 29 -33.41 -6.80 -22.70
C ALA A 29 -33.80 -6.55 -24.16
N SER A 30 -33.05 -5.67 -24.84
CA SER A 30 -32.98 -5.62 -26.29
C SER A 30 -31.52 -5.37 -26.69
N VAL A 31 -30.93 -6.34 -27.39
CA VAL A 31 -29.60 -6.23 -28.00
C VAL A 31 -29.80 -5.79 -29.44
N PRO A 32 -29.15 -4.70 -29.90
CA PRO A 32 -28.93 -4.45 -31.32
C PRO A 32 -27.44 -4.63 -31.71
N PRO A 33 -27.17 -4.88 -33.00
CA PRO A 33 -25.93 -5.46 -33.49
C PRO A 33 -24.80 -4.45 -33.71
N ALA A 34 -23.58 -4.98 -33.71
CA ALA A 34 -22.38 -4.29 -34.16
C ALA A 34 -22.47 -3.94 -35.65
N SER A 35 -22.20 -2.67 -36.00
CA SER A 35 -21.71 -2.28 -37.33
C SER A 35 -20.99 -0.94 -37.26
N ALA A 36 -19.90 -0.87 -38.01
CA ALA A 36 -18.88 0.16 -38.02
C ALA A 36 -19.39 1.54 -38.46
N ALA A 37 -18.92 2.58 -37.78
CA ALA A 37 -18.86 3.95 -38.31
C ALA A 37 -17.61 4.62 -37.73
N GLY A 38 -16.82 5.22 -38.63
CA GLY A 38 -15.50 5.77 -38.36
C GLY A 38 -15.48 6.86 -37.30
N CYS A 39 -14.36 6.91 -36.56
CA CYS A 39 -14.00 8.07 -35.77
C CYS A 39 -13.01 8.90 -36.61
N GLU A 40 -13.55 9.74 -37.49
CA GLU A 40 -12.85 10.93 -37.97
C GLU A 40 -12.80 11.96 -36.83
N GLY A 41 -11.59 12.43 -36.53
CA GLY A 41 -11.37 13.77 -36.00
C GLY A 41 -11.92 14.07 -34.61
N THR A 42 -11.17 13.72 -33.57
CA THR A 42 -10.86 14.69 -32.49
C THR A 42 -9.52 14.30 -31.89
N SER A 43 -8.54 15.16 -32.12
CA SER A 43 -7.21 15.13 -31.53
C SER A 43 -7.31 14.94 -30.01
N CYS A 44 -6.93 13.76 -29.51
CA CYS A 44 -6.49 13.61 -28.13
C CYS A 44 -5.14 14.29 -28.01
N ALA A 45 -5.15 15.62 -27.90
CA ALA A 45 -4.04 16.34 -27.29
C ALA A 45 -4.02 15.87 -25.84
N GLN A 46 -3.26 14.80 -25.58
CA GLN A 46 -2.99 14.33 -24.25
C GLN A 46 -2.06 15.35 -23.62
N ASP A 47 -2.70 16.32 -22.96
CA ASP A 47 -2.09 17.25 -22.03
C ASP A 47 -1.12 16.45 -21.15
N GLN A 48 0.17 16.76 -21.26
CA GLN A 48 1.22 16.22 -20.41
C GLN A 48 1.02 16.83 -19.02
N GLY A 49 0.00 16.33 -18.34
CA GLY A 49 -0.29 16.62 -16.95
C GLY A 49 0.89 16.14 -16.11
N ALA A 50 1.64 17.13 -15.60
CA ALA A 50 2.58 17.07 -14.49
C ALA A 50 3.18 15.68 -14.25
N GLY A 51 4.37 15.47 -14.83
CA GLY A 51 5.20 14.32 -14.49
C GLY A 51 5.21 14.14 -12.99
N ALA A 52 4.75 12.96 -12.53
CA ALA A 52 5.07 12.48 -11.20
C ALA A 52 6.58 12.74 -11.01
N PRO A 53 7.01 13.31 -9.86
CA PRO A 53 8.42 13.59 -9.65
C PRO A 53 9.20 12.34 -10.02
N ALA A 54 10.11 12.48 -10.98
CA ALA A 54 10.98 11.40 -11.40
C ALA A 54 11.72 10.98 -10.13
N VAL A 55 11.30 9.85 -9.56
CA VAL A 55 12.03 9.21 -8.48
C VAL A 55 13.43 9.04 -9.05
N PRO A 56 14.45 9.73 -8.50
CA PRO A 56 15.82 9.51 -8.95
C PRO A 56 16.07 8.01 -8.86
N PRO A 57 16.91 7.40 -9.71
CA PRO A 57 17.19 5.98 -9.59
C PRO A 57 17.87 5.74 -8.22
N SER A 58 17.05 5.50 -7.19
CA SER A 58 17.42 4.93 -5.91
C SER A 58 18.24 3.71 -6.27
N ALA A 59 19.51 3.69 -5.86
CA ALA A 59 20.48 2.62 -6.08
C ALA A 59 19.86 1.38 -6.75
N SER A 60 19.89 1.35 -8.08
CA SER A 60 19.05 0.44 -8.86
C SER A 60 19.28 -1.00 -8.41
N VAL A 61 18.24 -1.64 -7.87
CA VAL A 61 18.30 -3.08 -7.56
C VAL A 61 18.32 -3.84 -8.89
N ASP A 62 19.32 -4.70 -9.09
CA ASP A 62 19.33 -5.60 -10.22
C ASP A 62 18.19 -6.61 -10.08
N ILE A 63 17.23 -6.53 -10.99
CA ILE A 63 16.04 -7.38 -11.02
C ILE A 63 16.40 -8.86 -11.27
N ARG A 64 17.58 -9.15 -11.82
CA ARG A 64 18.09 -10.52 -12.04
C ARG A 64 18.78 -11.11 -10.82
N GLU A 65 19.33 -10.27 -9.96
CA GLU A 65 20.00 -10.65 -8.72
C GLU A 65 19.37 -9.90 -7.54
N ARG A 66 18.10 -10.21 -7.22
CA ARG A 66 17.38 -9.55 -6.12
C ARG A 66 17.74 -10.18 -4.79
N ARG A 67 18.83 -9.76 -4.15
CA ARG A 67 19.21 -10.29 -2.83
C ARG A 67 18.72 -9.39 -1.70
N SER A 68 18.50 -9.96 -0.51
CA SER A 68 18.12 -9.15 0.66
C SER A 68 19.20 -8.11 1.00
N GLY A 69 20.47 -8.41 0.73
CA GLY A 69 21.56 -7.43 0.87
C GLY A 69 21.41 -6.20 -0.03
N ASP A 70 20.81 -6.35 -1.22
CA ASP A 70 20.55 -5.22 -2.12
C ASP A 70 19.47 -4.31 -1.55
N LEU A 71 18.36 -4.90 -1.11
CA LEU A 71 17.29 -4.17 -0.41
C LEU A 71 17.82 -3.46 0.84
N TYR A 72 18.65 -4.14 1.64
CA TYR A 72 19.24 -3.54 2.85
C TYR A 72 20.09 -2.30 2.52
N ARG A 73 20.89 -2.35 1.44
CA ARG A 73 21.66 -1.19 0.98
C ARG A 73 20.78 -0.04 0.50
N VAL A 74 19.69 -0.33 -0.22
CA VAL A 74 18.74 0.71 -0.65
C VAL A 74 18.08 1.37 0.57
N CYS A 75 17.57 0.57 1.51
CA CYS A 75 16.96 1.08 2.73
C CYS A 75 17.91 1.96 3.56
N LEU A 76 19.21 1.58 3.63
CA LEU A 76 20.25 2.41 4.25
C LEU A 76 20.47 3.73 3.51
N ALA A 77 20.56 3.69 2.18
CA ALA A 77 20.80 4.88 1.36
C ALA A 77 19.63 5.88 1.46
N GLU A 78 18.41 5.38 1.50
CA GLU A 78 17.18 6.17 1.66
C GLU A 78 16.94 6.58 3.13
N ARG A 79 17.78 6.13 4.07
CA ARG A 79 17.63 6.36 5.52
C ARG A 79 16.25 6.01 6.06
N GLY A 80 15.58 5.06 5.42
CA GLY A 80 14.21 4.67 5.73
C GLY A 80 13.15 5.75 5.48
N GLU A 81 13.38 6.64 4.50
CA GLU A 81 12.36 7.58 4.04
C GLU A 81 11.07 6.84 3.62
N ALA A 82 9.93 7.28 4.15
CA ALA A 82 8.64 6.60 4.00
C ALA A 82 8.12 6.52 2.55
N SER A 83 8.73 7.25 1.61
CA SER A 83 8.34 7.26 0.19
C SER A 83 9.43 6.77 -0.78
N GLY A 84 10.48 6.14 -0.25
CA GLY A 84 11.56 5.55 -1.05
C GLY A 84 11.18 4.25 -1.74
N TRP A 85 12.08 3.73 -2.58
CA TRP A 85 11.90 2.44 -3.23
C TRP A 85 11.87 1.30 -2.22
N CYS A 86 12.69 1.37 -1.16
CA CYS A 86 12.70 0.37 -0.09
C CYS A 86 11.34 0.27 0.59
N SER A 87 10.75 1.40 0.97
CA SER A 87 9.49 1.43 1.70
C SER A 87 8.33 0.93 0.82
N ALA A 88 8.28 1.35 -0.44
CA ALA A 88 7.30 0.87 -1.41
C ALA A 88 7.41 -0.65 -1.65
N TYR A 89 8.62 -1.17 -1.75
CA TYR A 89 8.84 -2.61 -1.88
C TYR A 89 8.32 -3.37 -0.65
N LEU A 90 8.69 -2.90 0.56
CA LEU A 90 8.28 -3.55 1.81
C LEU A 90 6.77 -3.48 2.02
N MET A 91 6.10 -2.38 1.64
CA MET A 91 4.64 -2.29 1.63
C MET A 91 4.02 -3.37 0.74
N GLY A 92 4.49 -3.52 -0.49
CA GLY A 92 3.94 -4.55 -1.40
C GLY A 92 4.11 -5.98 -0.87
N VAL A 93 5.24 -6.26 -0.21
CA VAL A 93 5.45 -7.55 0.48
C VAL A 93 4.47 -7.71 1.64
N ALA A 94 4.31 -6.67 2.47
CA ALA A 94 3.42 -6.68 3.62
C ALA A 94 1.96 -6.88 3.20
N ASP A 95 1.48 -6.15 2.19
CA ASP A 95 0.12 -6.25 1.67
C ASP A 95 -0.18 -7.67 1.15
N THR A 96 0.79 -8.28 0.45
CA THR A 96 0.66 -9.66 -0.04
C THR A 96 0.57 -10.65 1.11
N LEU A 97 1.44 -10.51 2.13
CA LEU A 97 1.44 -11.40 3.28
C LEU A 97 0.21 -11.19 4.17
N ALA A 98 -0.29 -9.97 4.29
CA ALA A 98 -1.50 -9.65 5.02
C ALA A 98 -2.70 -10.32 4.35
N ALA A 99 -2.80 -10.24 3.03
CA ALA A 99 -3.83 -10.95 2.27
C ALA A 99 -3.77 -12.48 2.48
N PHE A 100 -2.57 -13.07 2.57
CA PHE A 100 -2.42 -14.49 2.93
C PHE A 100 -2.88 -14.78 4.37
N GLY A 101 -2.53 -13.93 5.33
CA GLY A 101 -2.93 -14.10 6.73
C GLY A 101 -4.43 -13.94 6.95
N ASP A 102 -5.05 -12.97 6.28
CA ASP A 102 -6.50 -12.77 6.26
C ASP A 102 -7.23 -13.96 5.60
N GLY A 103 -6.59 -14.62 4.64
CA GLY A 103 -7.03 -15.88 4.05
C GLY A 103 -6.81 -17.12 4.94
N GLY A 104 -6.21 -16.98 6.11
CA GLY A 104 -5.93 -18.07 7.05
C GLY A 104 -4.66 -18.87 6.76
N ASP A 105 -3.81 -18.42 5.83
CA ASP A 105 -2.53 -19.08 5.53
C ASP A 105 -1.46 -18.72 6.58
N LYS A 106 -0.83 -19.74 7.15
CA LYS A 106 0.29 -19.60 8.11
C LYS A 106 1.55 -19.00 7.50
N ALA A 107 1.63 -18.96 6.17
CA ALA A 107 2.68 -18.27 5.43
C ALA A 107 2.49 -16.75 5.41
N GLY A 108 1.32 -16.22 5.76
CA GLY A 108 1.05 -14.80 5.82
C GLY A 108 1.55 -14.09 7.09
N ILE A 109 1.10 -12.85 7.26
CA ILE A 109 1.18 -12.09 8.51
C ILE A 109 -0.23 -11.83 9.06
N CYS A 110 -0.39 -11.91 10.37
CA CYS A 110 -1.72 -11.85 11.00
C CYS A 110 -1.81 -10.73 12.04
N ALA A 111 -3.00 -10.14 12.15
CA ALA A 111 -3.26 -8.98 13.03
C ALA A 111 -2.21 -7.87 12.85
N ALA A 112 -1.78 -7.66 11.60
CA ALA A 112 -0.74 -6.72 11.27
C ALA A 112 -1.36 -5.33 11.06
N ASP A 113 -1.18 -4.47 12.05
CA ASP A 113 -1.34 -3.02 11.91
C ASP A 113 0.06 -2.41 11.78
N TYR A 114 0.42 -1.95 10.58
CA TYR A 114 1.74 -1.43 10.29
C TYR A 114 1.70 -0.04 9.65
N THR A 115 2.68 0.77 10.02
CA THR A 115 3.05 1.97 9.27
C THR A 115 4.23 1.66 8.36
N ILE A 116 4.49 2.54 7.41
CA ILE A 116 5.62 2.40 6.48
C ILE A 116 6.96 2.37 7.22
N GLU A 117 7.09 3.21 8.25
CA GLU A 117 8.27 3.28 9.11
C GLU A 117 8.47 1.96 9.85
N ALA A 118 7.39 1.39 10.40
CA ALA A 118 7.44 0.12 11.10
C ALA A 118 7.90 -1.04 10.21
N LEU A 119 7.48 -1.07 8.93
CA LEU A 119 7.95 -2.06 7.97
C LEU A 119 9.46 -1.93 7.72
N THR A 120 9.93 -0.71 7.54
CA THR A 120 11.34 -0.42 7.24
C THR A 120 12.23 -0.72 8.44
N GLU A 121 11.82 -0.30 9.64
CA GLU A 121 12.50 -0.62 10.90
C GLU A 121 12.57 -2.13 11.11
N THR A 122 11.45 -2.84 10.90
CA THR A 122 11.39 -4.30 11.04
C THR A 122 12.39 -5.00 10.12
N TYR A 123 12.40 -4.61 8.84
CA TYR A 123 13.32 -5.19 7.87
C TYR A 123 14.79 -4.87 8.19
N MET A 124 15.10 -3.62 8.51
CA MET A 124 16.46 -3.18 8.81
C MET A 124 17.02 -3.86 10.06
N THR A 125 16.19 -3.99 11.09
CA THR A 125 16.54 -4.71 12.33
C THR A 125 16.82 -6.19 12.05
N TRP A 126 15.94 -6.83 11.28
CA TRP A 126 16.12 -8.22 10.88
C TRP A 126 17.39 -8.41 10.03
N ALA A 127 17.60 -7.57 9.02
CA ALA A 127 18.75 -7.66 8.12
C ALA A 127 20.08 -7.49 8.86
N HIS A 128 20.13 -6.55 9.81
CA HIS A 128 21.29 -6.36 10.68
C HIS A 128 21.56 -7.60 11.56
N ALA A 129 20.52 -8.17 12.17
CA ALA A 129 20.66 -9.37 13.00
C ALA A 129 20.96 -10.65 12.20
N ASN A 130 20.64 -10.68 10.91
CA ASN A 130 20.73 -11.86 10.04
C ASN A 130 21.68 -11.65 8.86
N ALA A 131 22.84 -11.03 9.09
CA ALA A 131 23.82 -10.70 8.05
C ALA A 131 24.21 -11.90 7.16
N ALA A 132 24.25 -13.12 7.72
CA ALA A 132 24.53 -14.35 6.98
C ALA A 132 23.46 -14.69 5.92
N LEU A 133 22.22 -14.24 6.12
CA LEU A 133 21.08 -14.49 5.23
C LEU A 133 20.91 -13.43 4.14
N LEU A 134 21.74 -12.38 4.10
CA LEU A 134 21.61 -11.30 3.10
C LEU A 134 21.88 -11.75 1.65
N ARG A 135 22.40 -12.96 1.44
CA ARG A 135 22.53 -13.55 0.10
C ARG A 135 21.24 -14.21 -0.41
N THR A 136 20.26 -14.38 0.46
CA THR A 136 18.94 -14.93 0.13
C THR A 136 18.19 -13.98 -0.80
N ASP A 137 17.19 -14.50 -1.50
CA ASP A 137 16.26 -13.69 -2.29
C ASP A 137 15.63 -12.56 -1.44
N MET A 138 15.43 -11.41 -2.07
CA MET A 138 14.92 -10.19 -1.45
C MET A 138 13.52 -10.36 -0.88
N LEU A 139 12.61 -11.02 -1.62
CA LEU A 139 11.25 -11.28 -1.15
C LEU A 139 11.29 -12.24 0.03
N ALA A 140 12.06 -13.32 -0.09
CA ALA A 140 12.20 -14.29 1.00
C ALA A 140 12.74 -13.65 2.28
N GLY A 141 13.76 -12.79 2.20
CA GLY A 141 14.29 -12.06 3.35
C GLY A 141 13.28 -11.09 3.97
N ALA A 142 12.60 -10.30 3.13
CA ALA A 142 11.54 -9.40 3.60
C ALA A 142 10.39 -10.18 4.25
N SER A 143 9.93 -11.26 3.64
CA SER A 143 8.87 -12.11 4.22
C SER A 143 9.29 -12.73 5.55
N LEU A 144 10.52 -13.20 5.69
CA LEU A 144 11.02 -13.70 6.97
C LEU A 144 11.00 -12.63 8.06
N ALA A 145 11.47 -11.41 7.75
CA ALA A 145 11.46 -10.29 8.68
C ALA A 145 10.03 -9.96 9.16
N LEU A 146 9.10 -9.78 8.23
CA LEU A 146 7.72 -9.38 8.56
C LEU A 146 6.96 -10.49 9.31
N ARG A 147 7.15 -11.76 8.93
CA ARG A 147 6.53 -12.90 9.62
C ARG A 147 7.06 -13.14 11.02
N GLN A 148 8.32 -12.79 11.29
CA GLN A 148 8.83 -12.81 12.66
C GLN A 148 8.16 -11.75 13.54
N ARG A 149 7.84 -10.59 12.97
CA ARG A 149 7.17 -9.49 13.70
C ARG A 149 5.67 -9.73 13.88
N TRP A 150 4.98 -10.23 12.85
CA TRP A 150 3.53 -10.46 12.85
C TRP A 150 3.19 -11.91 12.46
N PRO A 151 3.54 -12.90 13.30
CA PRO A 151 3.31 -14.30 12.96
C PRO A 151 1.82 -14.67 12.92
N CYS A 152 1.44 -15.48 11.94
CA CYS A 152 0.15 -16.16 11.93
C CYS A 152 0.20 -17.41 12.82
N GLY A 153 -0.52 -17.35 13.95
CA GLY A 153 -0.58 -18.41 14.94
C GLY A 153 0.56 -18.36 15.95
N ARG A 154 0.21 -18.41 17.24
CA ARG A 154 1.06 -18.95 18.29
C ARG A 154 0.43 -20.25 18.77
#